data_AF-A0A0F8ZR09-F1
#
_entry.id   AF-A0A0F8ZR09-F1
#
_cell.length_a   1.000
_cell.length_b   1.000
_cell.length_c   1.000
_cell.angle_alpha   90.00
_cell.angle_beta   90.00
_cell.angle_gamma   90.00
#
_symmetry.space_group_name_H-M   'P 1'
#
loop_
_entity.id
_entity.type
_entity.pdbx_description
1 polymer ?
#
loop_
_entity_poly.entity_id
_entity_poly.type
_entity_poly.pdbx_seq_one_letter_code
_entity_poly.pdbx_strand_id
1 'polypeptide(L)'
;MGRMYSAVFEGVAVSAAQDFFEVNAPADAVVVLPGGAGSLDEFFEVLTWRQLGLHDKPVIVLNIAGFWDPLLKLVDHVIDQGFAAPDLRGYITVADTVDAAMRALRDARSARSISAE
;
A
#
# COMPACT_ATOMS: atom_id res chain seq x y z
N MET A 1 6.10 3.51 -25.33
CA MET A 1 6.94 2.37 -24.90
C MET A 1 7.79 2.83 -23.72
N GLY A 2 7.17 3.02 -22.54
CA GLY A 2 7.86 3.51 -21.34
C GLY A 2 8.43 2.34 -20.56
N ARG A 3 9.70 2.44 -20.15
CA ARG A 3 10.39 1.38 -19.42
C ARG A 3 9.76 1.18 -18.03
N MET A 4 9.43 -0.07 -17.73
CA MET A 4 8.91 -0.57 -16.46
C MET A 4 10.06 -0.64 -15.45
N TYR A 5 9.94 0.03 -14.31
CA TYR A 5 10.90 -0.06 -13.20
C TYR A 5 10.30 -0.98 -12.14
N SER A 6 10.71 -2.25 -12.13
CA SER A 6 10.58 -3.11 -10.95
C SER A 6 11.91 -3.08 -10.21
N ALA A 7 11.86 -2.76 -8.92
CA ALA A 7 13.02 -2.82 -8.03
C ALA A 7 12.59 -3.45 -6.70
N VAL A 8 12.96 -4.71 -6.52
CA VAL A 8 12.88 -5.38 -5.22
C VAL A 8 14.06 -4.87 -4.40
N PHE A 9 13.79 -3.96 -3.46
CA PHE A 9 14.74 -3.62 -2.40
C PHE A 9 14.48 -4.55 -1.22
N GLU A 10 15.53 -5.13 -0.64
CA GLU A 10 15.53 -6.11 0.44
C GLU A 10 14.26 -6.09 1.33
N GLY A 11 13.37 -7.07 1.12
CA GLY A 11 12.17 -7.28 1.96
C GLY A 11 10.97 -6.38 1.69
N VAL A 12 11.01 -5.50 0.67
CA VAL A 12 9.92 -4.58 0.31
C VAL A 12 9.34 -4.99 -1.03
N ALA A 13 8.05 -5.37 -1.06
CA ALA A 13 7.32 -5.44 -2.32
C ALA A 13 6.98 -4.01 -2.75
N VAL A 14 7.61 -3.56 -3.82
CA VAL A 14 7.30 -2.31 -4.52
C VAL A 14 6.43 -2.69 -5.71
N SER A 15 5.13 -2.39 -5.64
CA SER A 15 4.20 -2.83 -6.69
C SER A 15 4.26 -1.89 -7.88
N ALA A 16 4.77 -2.41 -8.99
CA ALA A 16 4.40 -1.98 -10.33
C ALA A 16 4.45 -3.21 -11.24
N ALA A 17 3.26 -3.73 -11.57
CA ALA A 17 2.95 -4.79 -12.55
C ALA A 17 2.86 -6.22 -12.01
N GLN A 18 1.61 -6.70 -11.94
CA GLN A 18 1.11 -8.05 -12.24
C GLN A 18 2.12 -9.20 -12.02
N ASP A 19 2.23 -9.67 -10.79
CA ASP A 19 2.50 -11.09 -10.51
C ASP A 19 1.64 -11.55 -9.33
N PHE A 20 0.66 -12.38 -9.67
CA PHE A 20 -0.48 -12.86 -8.88
C PHE A 20 -0.09 -13.76 -7.67
N PHE A 21 1.17 -13.70 -7.21
CA PHE A 21 1.74 -14.63 -6.23
C PHE A 21 2.51 -13.97 -5.06
N GLU A 22 2.80 -12.66 -5.10
CA GLU A 22 3.86 -12.10 -4.24
C GLU A 22 3.38 -11.41 -2.94
N VAL A 23 2.06 -11.23 -2.72
CA VAL A 23 1.56 -10.81 -1.40
C VAL A 23 1.70 -11.93 -0.35
N ASN A 24 1.88 -13.18 -0.76
CA ASN A 24 2.29 -14.29 0.14
C ASN A 24 3.80 -14.59 0.11
N ALA A 25 4.58 -13.88 -0.70
CA ALA A 25 6.04 -13.93 -0.61
C ALA A 25 6.51 -13.13 0.63
N PRO A 26 7.75 -13.32 1.10
CA PRO A 26 8.30 -12.63 2.27
C PRO A 26 8.52 -11.13 1.98
N ALA A 27 7.43 -10.39 1.85
CA ALA A 27 7.40 -8.94 1.75
C ALA A 27 6.85 -8.36 3.05
N ASP A 28 7.56 -7.38 3.61
CA ASP A 28 7.26 -6.76 4.88
C ASP A 28 6.17 -5.67 4.80
N ALA A 29 5.86 -5.20 3.60
CA ALA A 29 4.91 -4.12 3.33
C ALA A 29 4.49 -4.12 1.86
N VAL A 30 3.42 -3.38 1.57
CA VAL A 30 3.05 -2.98 0.20
C VAL A 30 3.28 -1.49 0.07
N VAL A 31 4.05 -1.07 -0.93
CA VAL A 31 4.26 0.35 -1.25
C VAL A 31 3.66 0.65 -2.63
N VAL A 32 2.74 1.61 -2.69
CA VAL A 32 2.08 2.07 -3.91
C VAL A 32 2.77 3.33 -4.40
N LEU A 33 3.50 3.20 -5.51
CA LEU A 33 4.14 4.32 -6.19
C LEU A 33 3.16 5.03 -7.14
N PRO A 34 3.41 6.29 -7.54
CA PRO A 34 2.66 6.95 -8.60
C PRO A 34 2.60 6.08 -9.87
N GLY A 35 1.38 5.86 -10.38
CA GLY A 35 1.13 4.88 -11.43
C GLY A 35 -0.22 5.07 -12.13
N GLY A 36 -0.55 4.12 -13.00
CA GLY A 36 -1.79 4.14 -13.80
C GLY A 36 -2.86 3.19 -13.27
N ALA A 37 -3.77 2.78 -14.15
CA ALA A 37 -4.87 1.87 -13.82
C ALA A 37 -4.42 0.53 -13.20
N GLY A 38 -3.28 -0.02 -13.64
CA GLY A 38 -2.75 -1.26 -13.03
C GLY A 38 -2.38 -1.09 -11.56
N SER A 39 -1.77 0.04 -11.18
CA SER A 39 -1.46 0.34 -9.78
C SER A 39 -2.71 0.55 -8.93
N LEU A 40 -3.80 1.05 -9.54
CA LEU A 40 -5.09 1.18 -8.87
C LEU A 40 -5.74 -0.18 -8.61
N ASP A 41 -5.73 -1.07 -9.61
CA ASP A 41 -6.24 -2.44 -9.50
C ASP A 41 -5.54 -3.20 -8.36
N GLU A 42 -4.20 -3.16 -8.36
CA GLU A 42 -3.37 -3.77 -7.31
C GLU A 42 -3.62 -3.14 -5.92
N PHE A 43 -3.76 -1.80 -5.85
CA PHE A 43 -4.06 -1.13 -4.59
C PHE A 43 -5.38 -1.59 -3.98
N PHE A 44 -6.45 -1.66 -4.78
CA PHE A 44 -7.76 -2.09 -4.29
C PHE A 44 -7.78 -3.58 -3.93
N GLU A 45 -7.03 -4.42 -4.65
CA GLU A 45 -6.89 -5.85 -4.31
C GLU A 45 -6.26 -6.02 -2.93
N VAL A 46 -5.08 -5.42 -2.70
CA VAL A 46 -4.40 -5.47 -1.39
C VAL A 46 -5.28 -4.89 -0.28
N LEU A 47 -5.95 -3.77 -0.55
CA LEU A 47 -6.82 -3.14 0.44
C LEU A 47 -8.00 -4.04 0.81
N THR A 48 -8.58 -4.74 -0.17
CA THR A 48 -9.66 -5.72 0.04
C THR A 48 -9.17 -6.91 0.86
N TRP A 49 -7.99 -7.45 0.56
CA TRP A 49 -7.42 -8.56 1.34
C TRP A 49 -7.08 -8.15 2.78
N ARG A 50 -6.64 -6.91 2.99
CA ARG A 50 -6.45 -6.35 4.33
C ARG A 50 -7.76 -6.31 5.11
N GLN A 51 -8.85 -5.85 4.48
CA GLN A 51 -10.19 -5.83 5.09
C GLN A 51 -10.71 -7.24 5.43
N LEU A 52 -10.41 -8.23 4.59
CA LEU A 52 -10.78 -9.63 4.81
C LEU A 52 -9.89 -10.34 5.84
N GLY A 53 -8.85 -9.69 6.36
CA GLY A 53 -7.91 -10.28 7.32
C GLY A 53 -6.98 -11.32 6.71
N LEU A 54 -6.78 -11.31 5.38
CA LEU A 54 -5.92 -12.27 4.69
C LEU A 54 -4.42 -11.93 4.81
N HIS A 55 -4.09 -10.70 5.22
CA HIS A 55 -2.75 -10.29 5.62
C HIS A 55 -2.79 -9.10 6.59
N ASP A 56 -1.68 -8.88 7.30
CA ASP A 56 -1.46 -7.72 8.18
C ASP A 56 -0.36 -6.76 7.69
N LYS A 57 0.09 -6.94 6.44
CA LYS A 57 1.10 -6.08 5.83
C LYS A 57 0.61 -4.62 5.77
N PRO A 58 1.44 -3.64 6.17
CA PRO A 58 1.13 -2.22 6.04
C PRO A 58 1.04 -1.84 4.57
N VAL A 59 0.04 -1.00 4.24
CA VAL A 59 -0.15 -0.44 2.91
C VAL A 59 0.29 1.02 2.93
N ILE A 60 1.38 1.32 2.25
CA ILE A 60 1.98 2.66 2.20
C ILE A 60 1.74 3.25 0.82
N VAL A 61 1.06 4.39 0.75
CA VAL A 61 0.85 5.15 -0.49
C VAL A 61 1.87 6.27 -0.56
N LEU A 62 2.77 6.21 -1.55
CA LEU A 62 3.76 7.25 -1.78
C LEU A 62 3.16 8.39 -2.61
N ASN A 63 2.68 9.43 -1.94
CA ASN A 63 1.93 10.55 -2.53
C ASN A 63 2.84 11.71 -2.95
N ILE A 64 3.80 11.44 -3.84
CA ILE A 64 4.74 12.48 -4.29
C ILE A 64 3.97 13.63 -4.96
N ALA A 65 4.14 14.84 -4.44
CA ALA A 65 3.52 16.07 -4.95
C ALA A 65 1.99 15.98 -5.12
N GLY A 66 1.31 15.20 -4.27
CA GLY A 66 -0.16 15.07 -4.28
C GLY A 66 -0.72 14.22 -5.42
N PHE A 67 0.11 13.40 -6.09
CA PHE A 67 -0.32 12.55 -7.21
C PHE A 67 -1.55 11.67 -6.88
N TRP A 68 -1.59 11.13 -5.66
CA TRP A 68 -2.65 10.24 -5.17
C TRP A 68 -3.74 10.96 -4.38
N ASP A 69 -3.73 12.30 -4.26
CA ASP A 69 -4.82 13.05 -3.63
C ASP A 69 -6.21 12.69 -4.20
N PRO A 70 -6.40 12.52 -5.53
CA PRO A 70 -7.68 12.11 -6.08
C PRO A 70 -8.11 10.71 -5.64
N LEU A 71 -7.15 9.77 -5.52
CA LEU A 71 -7.41 8.41 -5.04
C LEU A 71 -7.83 8.42 -3.57
N LEU A 72 -7.12 9.16 -2.72
CA LEU A 72 -7.45 9.26 -1.29
C LEU A 72 -8.83 9.88 -1.09
N LYS A 73 -9.16 10.92 -1.85
CA LYS A 73 -10.51 11.51 -1.87
C LYS A 73 -11.59 10.52 -2.33
N LEU A 74 -11.29 9.65 -3.29
CA LEU A 74 -12.21 8.61 -3.71
C LEU A 74 -12.46 7.61 -2.58
N VAL A 75 -11.42 7.18 -1.86
CA VAL A 75 -11.56 6.29 -0.70
C VAL A 75 -12.44 6.95 0.37
N ASP A 76 -12.15 8.21 0.72
CA ASP A 76 -12.95 8.96 1.70
C ASP A 76 -14.42 9.08 1.24
N HIS A 77 -14.66 9.37 -0.05
CA HIS A 77 -16.01 9.43 -0.60
C HIS A 77 -16.76 8.10 -0.50
N VAL A 78 -16.11 6.97 -0.82
CA VAL A 78 -16.72 5.63 -0.73
C VAL A 78 -17.12 5.31 0.72
N ILE A 79 -16.29 5.71 1.69
CA ILE A 79 -16.59 5.57 3.13
C ILE A 79 -17.78 6.47 3.51
N ASP A 80 -17.76 7.74 3.12
CA ASP A 80 -18.82 8.71 3.43
C ASP A 80 -20.19 8.31 2.86
N GLN A 81 -20.21 7.62 1.71
CA GLN A 81 -21.42 7.07 1.11
C GLN A 81 -21.87 5.74 1.74
N GLY A 82 -21.14 5.20 2.71
CA GLY A 82 -21.48 3.95 3.41
C GLY A 82 -21.19 2.68 2.61
N PHE A 83 -20.38 2.76 1.54
CA PHE A 83 -19.96 1.61 0.74
C PHE A 83 -18.69 0.94 1.28
N ALA A 84 -18.02 1.55 2.26
CA ALA A 84 -16.91 0.98 3.00
C ALA A 84 -16.99 1.34 4.48
N ALA A 85 -16.39 0.49 5.32
CA ALA A 85 -16.31 0.75 6.75
C ALA A 85 -15.30 1.88 7.07
N PRO A 86 -15.51 2.66 8.15
CA PRO A 86 -14.65 3.80 8.49
C PRO A 86 -13.19 3.43 8.77
N ASP A 87 -12.93 2.18 9.16
CA ASP A 87 -11.60 1.65 9.41
C ASP A 87 -10.78 1.45 8.12
N LEU A 88 -11.44 1.44 6.94
CA LEU A 88 -10.77 1.27 5.65
C LEU A 88 -9.64 2.28 5.46
N ARG A 89 -9.89 3.55 5.83
CA ARG A 89 -8.90 4.62 5.72
C ARG A 89 -7.69 4.40 6.63
N GLY A 90 -7.90 3.69 7.75
CA GLY A 90 -6.87 3.33 8.72
C GLY A 90 -5.89 2.27 8.22
N TYR A 91 -6.25 1.50 7.18
CA TYR A 91 -5.32 0.56 6.55
C TYR A 91 -4.27 1.24 5.67
N ILE A 92 -4.44 2.53 5.34
CA ILE A 92 -3.61 3.27 4.41
C ILE A 92 -2.70 4.26 5.15
N THR A 93 -1.39 4.04 5.07
CA THR A 93 -0.38 5.01 5.49
C THR A 93 0.04 5.88 4.32
N VAL A 94 -0.07 7.20 4.43
CA VAL A 94 0.34 8.13 3.36
C VAL A 94 1.74 8.66 3.66
N ALA A 95 2.61 8.67 2.65
CA ALA A 95 3.95 9.23 2.75
C ALA A 95 4.24 10.14 1.54
N ASP A 96 4.58 11.40 1.79
CA ASP A 96 4.83 12.37 0.72
C ASP A 96 6.28 12.37 0.21
N THR A 97 7.15 11.57 0.85
CA THR A 97 8.57 11.42 0.49
C THR A 97 9.02 9.98 0.65
N VAL A 98 10.06 9.58 -0.09
CA VAL A 98 10.68 8.26 0.05
C VAL A 98 11.18 8.05 1.49
N ASP A 99 11.77 9.07 2.11
CA ASP A 99 12.23 8.97 3.49
C ASP A 99 11.08 8.73 4.48
N ALA A 100 9.92 9.36 4.26
CA ALA A 100 8.73 9.11 5.07
C ALA A 100 8.21 7.67 4.87
N ALA A 101 8.19 7.18 3.63
CA ALA A 101 7.79 5.81 3.33
C ALA A 101 8.74 4.79 3.98
N MET A 102 10.05 5.03 3.92
CA MET A 102 11.07 4.19 4.55
C MET A 102 11.00 4.23 6.08
N ARG A 103 10.64 5.38 6.69
CA ARG A 103 10.35 5.47 8.13
C ARG A 103 9.13 4.62 8.49
N ALA A 104 8.01 4.82 7.79
CA ALA A 104 6.77 4.06 8.02
C ALA A 104 6.99 2.53 7.91
N LEU A 105 7.77 2.09 6.92
CA LEU A 105 8.16 0.69 6.77
C LEU A 105 8.94 0.16 7.98
N ARG A 106 9.93 0.91 8.46
CA ARG A 106 10.72 0.51 9.63
C ARG A 106 9.86 0.43 10.89
N ASP A 107 9.02 1.43 11.12
CA ASP A 107 8.13 1.48 12.28
C ASP A 107 7.15 0.30 12.28
N ALA A 108 6.58 -0.02 11.11
CA ALA A 108 5.69 -1.16 10.96
C ALA A 108 6.40 -2.51 11.16
N ARG A 109 7.66 -2.65 10.72
CA ARG A 109 8.48 -3.85 11.00
C ARG A 109 8.76 -4.01 12.48
N SER A 110 9.12 -2.93 13.18
CA SER A 110 9.39 -2.95 14.63
C SER A 110 8.12 -3.30 15.43
N ALA A 111 6.96 -2.78 15.04
CA ALA A 111 5.70 -3.13 15.70
C ALA A 111 5.37 -4.63 15.57
N ARG A 112 5.61 -5.22 14.40
CA ARG A 112 5.37 -6.66 14.16
C ARG A 112 6.37 -7.58 14.86
N SER A 113 7.64 -7.18 14.99
CA SER A 113 8.61 -7.97 15.74
C SER A 113 8.25 -8.04 17.23
N ILE A 114 7.66 -6.99 17.78
CA ILE A 114 7.21 -6.95 19.18
C ILE A 114 5.96 -7.82 19.40
N SER A 115 5.05 -7.89 18.42
CA SER A 115 3.82 -8.72 18.55
C SER A 115 4.05 -10.22 18.32
N ALA A 116 5.22 -10.61 17.82
CA ALA A 116 5.56 -12.00 17.50
C ALA A 116 6.33 -12.71 18.63
N GLU A 117 6.67 -12.01 19.72
CA GLU A 117 7.24 -12.54 20.97
C GLU A 117 6.17 -12.70 22.06
#